data_AF-A0A1H6S380-F1
#
_entry.id   AF-A0A1H6S380-F1
#
_cell.length_a   1.000
_cell.length_b   1.000
_cell.length_c   1.000
_cell.angle_alpha   90.00
_cell.angle_beta   90.00
_cell.angle_gamma   90.00
#
_symmetry.space_group_name_H-M   'P 1'
#
loop_
_entity.id
_entity.type
_entity.pdbx_description
1 polymer ?
#
loop_
_entity_poly.entity_id
_entity_poly.type
_entity_poly.pdbx_seq_one_letter_code
_entity_poly.pdbx_strand_id
1 'polypeptide(L)' 'MKVKIVTKEDLPKPGSSVKFRIKNTHQWRPGYRDAEGSDFIEAPRGIIYRYSWNQIDEYMLVEIPEENL' A
#
# COMPACT_ATOMS: atom_id res chain seq x y z
N MET A 1 5.69 11.42 1.28
CA MET A 1 6.41 11.01 2.50
C MET A 1 6.46 9.49 2.57
N LYS A 2 7.57 8.91 3.02
CA LYS A 2 7.75 7.45 3.14
C LYS A 2 7.45 7.02 4.57
N VAL A 3 6.67 5.96 4.75
CA VAL A 3 6.23 5.44 6.04
C VAL A 3 6.65 3.97 6.18
N LYS A 4 7.23 3.62 7.32
CA LYS A 4 7.55 2.23 7.68
C LYS A 4 6.39 1.66 8.48
N ILE A 5 5.94 0.46 8.12
CA ILE A 5 4.80 -0.19 8.77
C ILE A 5 5.32 -1.07 9.90
N VAL A 6 5.04 -0.69 11.15
CA VAL A 6 5.39 -1.44 12.35
C VAL A 6 4.12 -2.05 12.94
N THR A 7 3.04 -1.27 13.00
CA THR A 7 1.71 -1.70 13.47
C THR A 7 0.66 -1.51 12.37
N LYS A 8 -0.56 -2.00 12.63
CA LYS A 8 -1.70 -1.76 11.73
C LYS A 8 -2.13 -0.29 11.67
N GLU A 9 -1.77 0.52 12.65
CA GLU A 9 -2.15 1.94 12.72
C GLU A 9 -1.32 2.78 11.73
N ASP A 10 -0.15 2.26 11.33
CA ASP A 10 0.70 2.88 10.31
C ASP A 10 0.12 2.73 8.89
N LEU A 11 -1.00 2.01 8.72
CA LEU A 11 -1.55 1.77 7.39
C LEU A 11 -2.13 3.06 6.78
N PRO A 12 -1.96 3.25 5.45
CA PRO A 12 -2.65 4.33 4.77
C PRO A 12 -4.17 4.12 4.86
N LYS A 13 -4.95 5.19 4.63
CA LYS A 13 -6.41 5.10 4.55
C LYS A 13 -6.81 4.01 3.54
N PRO A 14 -7.87 3.23 3.80
CA PRO A 14 -8.42 2.29 2.82
C PRO A 14 -8.68 2.99 1.48
N GLY A 15 -8.38 2.32 0.36
CA GLY A 15 -8.48 2.86 -0.99
C GLY A 15 -7.32 3.76 -1.44
N SER A 16 -6.36 4.11 -0.56
CA SER A 16 -5.25 5.00 -0.94
C SER A 16 -4.35 4.40 -2.02
N SER A 17 -4.04 5.19 -3.04
CA SER A 17 -3.01 4.89 -4.04
C SER A 17 -1.62 5.03 -3.44
N VAL A 18 -0.81 3.96 -3.54
CA VAL A 18 0.51 3.87 -2.92
C VAL A 18 1.55 3.26 -3.84
N LYS A 19 2.82 3.54 -3.56
CA LYS A 19 3.92 2.63 -3.88
C LYS A 19 4.32 1.93 -2.60
N PHE A 20 4.45 0.61 -2.62
CA PHE A 20 4.82 -0.16 -1.45
C PHE A 20 6.01 -1.09 -1.73
N ARG A 21 6.71 -1.49 -0.68
CA ARG A 21 7.84 -2.41 -0.73
C ARG A 21 7.58 -3.60 0.17
N ILE A 22 7.73 -4.79 -0.38
CA ILE A 22 7.60 -6.05 0.35
C ILE A 22 8.88 -6.28 1.16
N LYS A 23 8.76 -6.83 2.37
CA LYS A 23 9.90 -7.23 3.21
C LYS A 23 10.87 -8.10 2.42
N ASN A 24 12.17 -7.89 2.65
CA ASN A 24 13.26 -8.59 1.97
C ASN A 24 13.31 -8.38 0.44
N THR A 25 12.67 -7.34 -0.08
CA THR A 25 12.79 -6.93 -1.49
C THR A 25 13.30 -5.50 -1.60
N HIS A 26 13.94 -5.18 -2.72
CA HIS A 26 14.44 -3.83 -3.00
C HIS A 26 13.54 -3.04 -3.98
N GLN A 27 12.54 -3.69 -4.55
CA GLN A 27 11.69 -3.10 -5.58
C GLN A 27 10.43 -2.46 -4.99
N TRP A 28 10.14 -1.26 -5.44
CA TRP A 28 8.88 -0.57 -5.15
C TRP A 28 7.83 -0.96 -6.18
N ARG A 29 6.63 -1.25 -5.69
CA ARG A 29 5.51 -1.71 -6.50
C ARG A 29 4.37 -0.73 -6.43
N PRO A 30 3.78 -0.31 -7.57
CA PRO A 30 2.59 0.53 -7.56
C PRO A 30 1.38 -0.31 -7.15
N GLY A 31 0.46 0.29 -6.41
CA GLY A 31 -0.76 -0.39 -6.01
C GLY A 31 -1.65 0.48 -5.14
N TYR A 32 -2.54 -0.16 -4.40
CA TYR A 32 -3.46 0.53 -3.51
C TYR A 32 -3.72 -0.28 -2.24
N ARG A 33 -4.20 0.42 -1.22
CA ARG A 33 -4.67 -0.19 0.02
C ARG A 33 -6.09 -0.70 -0.19
N ASP A 34 -6.33 -1.98 0.10
CA ASP A 34 -7.68 -2.55 0.03
C ASP A 34 -8.69 -1.77 0.88
N ALA A 35 -9.90 -1.57 0.36
CA ALA A 35 -10.94 -0.74 0.97
C ALA A 35 -11.55 -1.36 2.24
N GLU A 36 -11.56 -2.69 2.32
CA GLU A 36 -12.22 -3.45 3.39
C GLU A 36 -11.21 -4.18 4.30
N GLY A 37 -10.11 -4.68 3.73
CA GLY A 37 -9.14 -5.52 4.42
C GLY A 37 -7.98 -4.77 5.07
N SER A 38 -6.89 -5.49 5.37
CA SER A 38 -5.57 -4.97 5.78
C SER A 38 -4.49 -5.21 4.72
N ASP A 39 -4.88 -5.43 3.47
CA ASP A 39 -3.98 -5.86 2.41
C ASP A 39 -3.63 -4.72 1.44
N PHE A 40 -2.49 -4.89 0.76
CA PHE A 40 -2.02 -4.10 -0.36
C PHE A 40 -2.24 -4.88 -1.65
N ILE A 41 -2.79 -4.22 -2.66
CA ILE A 41 -3.12 -4.82 -3.95
C ILE A 41 -2.21 -4.25 -5.03
N GLU A 42 -1.64 -5.15 -5.83
CA GLU A 42 -0.88 -4.85 -7.05
C GLU A 42 -1.63 -5.49 -8.22
N ALA A 43 -1.85 -4.76 -9.32
CA ALA A 43 -2.59 -5.28 -10.48
C ALA A 43 -1.83 -5.12 -11.82
N PRO A 44 -0.59 -5.62 -11.95
CA PRO A 44 0.16 -5.50 -13.20
C PRO A 44 -0.51 -6.33 -14.30
N ARG A 45 -0.79 -5.70 -15.44
CA ARG A 45 -1.34 -6.35 -16.66
C ARG A 45 -2.63 -7.16 -16.39
N GLY A 46 -3.44 -6.72 -15.43
CA GLY A 46 -4.71 -7.38 -15.08
C GLY A 46 -4.60 -8.60 -14.16
N ILE A 47 -3.39 -8.97 -13.71
CA ILE A 47 -3.20 -10.03 -12.71
C ILE A 47 -3.19 -9.39 -11.32
N ILE A 48 -4.08 -9.84 -10.44
CA ILE A 48 -4.21 -9.29 -9.08
C ILE A 48 -3.31 -10.07 -8.11
N TYR A 49 -2.39 -9.36 -7.46
CA TYR A 49 -1.63 -9.85 -6.31
C TYR A 49 -2.09 -9.13 -5.05
N ARG A 50 -2.23 -9.91 -3.98
CA ARG A 50 -2.65 -9.42 -2.67
C ARG A 50 -1.57 -9.75 -1.64
N TYR A 51 -1.14 -8.74 -0.92
CA TYR A 51 -0.11 -8.85 0.12
C TYR A 51 -0.68 -8.36 1.44
N SER A 52 -0.62 -9.19 2.48
CA SER A 52 -1.03 -8.74 3.80
C SER A 52 -0.07 -7.69 4.34
N TRP A 53 -0.59 -6.71 5.10
CA TRP A 53 0.21 -5.61 5.61
C TRP A 53 1.50 -6.04 6.33
N ASN A 54 1.47 -7.19 7.01
CA ASN A 54 2.62 -7.74 7.73
C ASN A 54 3.75 -8.22 6.80
N GLN A 55 3.49 -8.36 5.51
CA GLN A 55 4.49 -8.63 4.46
C GLN A 55 5.08 -7.35 3.88
N ILE A 56 4.45 -6.20 4.11
CA ILE A 56 4.91 -4.90 3.63
C ILE A 56 5.87 -4.30 4.66
N ASP A 57 6.98 -3.74 4.18
CA ASP A 57 7.95 -3.05 5.00
C ASP A 57 7.62 -1.56 5.05
N GLU A 58 7.42 -0.95 3.88
CA GLU A 58 7.28 0.50 3.73
C GLU A 58 6.33 0.84 2.59
N TYR A 59 5.67 2.00 2.69
CA TYR A 59 4.87 2.58 1.61
C TYR A 59 5.12 4.09 1.44
N MET A 60 4.70 4.60 0.29
CA MET A 60 4.65 6.02 -0.06
C MET A 60 3.27 6.30 -0.66
N LEU A 61 2.57 7.32 -0.15
CA LEU A 61 1.35 7.82 -0.80
C LEU A 61 1.72 8.42 -2.16
N VAL A 62 0.99 8.02 -3.21
CA VAL A 62 1.14 8.55 -4.57
C VAL A 62 0.12 9.67 -4.79
N GLU A 63 -1.12 9.44 -4.36
CA GLU A 63 -2.19 10.44 -4.33
C GLU A 63 -2.84 10.38 -2.95
N ILE A 64 -2.98 11.54 -2.32
CA ILE A 64 -3.87 11.71 -1.18
C ILE A 64 -5.25 11.92 -1.82
N PRO A 65 -6.28 11.10 -1.51
CA PRO A 65 -7.62 11.39 -1.99
C PRO A 65 -7.97 12.82 -1.54
N GLU A 66 -8.26 13.70 -2.49
CA GLU A 66 -8.82 15.03 -2.22
C GLU A 66 -10.22 14.83 -1.63
N GLU A 67 -10.31 14.55 -0.33
CA GLU A 67 -11.53 14.84 0.42
C GLU A 67 -11.39 16.24 1.02
N ASN A 68 -12.16 17.16 0.43
CA ASN A 68 -12.46 18.54 0.80
C ASN A 68 -11.56 19.65 0.23
N LEU A 69 -11.94 20.14 -0.95
CA LEU A 69 -11.94 21.57 -1.26
C LEU A 69 -13.40 22.04 -1.36
#